data_AF-A0A7S0PQQ4-F1
#
_entry.id   AF-A0A7S0PQQ4-F1
#
_cell.length_a   1.000
_cell.length_b   1.000
_cell.length_c   1.000
_cell.angle_alpha   90.00
_cell.angle_beta   90.00
_cell.angle_gamma   90.00
#
_symmetry.space_group_name_H-M   'P 1'
#
loop_
_entity.id
_entity.type
_entity.pdbx_description
1 polymer ?
#
loop_
_entity_poly.entity_id
_entity_poly.type
_entity_poly.pdbx_seq_one_letter_code
_entity_poly.pdbx_strand_id
1 'polypeptide(L)'
;MLRLTAAAAAATPRSRAPRRPKPNLDVPSNANYQAAKQLSAALAANASRTPAHEKKTVLIIGGGLAGLSCGKYLSDAGHAPTIVERAKMLGGKVSAWQDADGDWIETG
;
A
#
# COMPACT_ATOMS: atom_id res chain seq x y z
N MET A 1 34.96 -15.87 10.70
CA MET A 1 34.28 -14.57 10.56
C MET A 1 33.47 -14.62 9.26
N LEU A 2 32.20 -15.04 9.32
CA LEU A 2 31.38 -15.30 8.12
C LEU A 2 30.68 -14.00 7.71
N ARG A 3 31.01 -13.45 6.53
CA ARG A 3 30.34 -12.26 5.98
C ARG A 3 28.99 -12.68 5.41
N LEU A 4 27.91 -12.23 6.04
CA LEU A 4 26.55 -12.35 5.49
C LEU A 4 26.41 -11.31 4.36
N THR A 5 26.46 -11.75 3.11
CA THR A 5 26.15 -10.91 1.96
C THR A 5 24.64 -10.67 1.91
N ALA A 6 24.20 -9.43 2.12
CA ALA A 6 22.81 -9.05 1.94
C ALA A 6 22.39 -9.31 0.49
N ALA A 7 21.41 -10.20 0.28
CA ALA A 7 20.80 -10.38 -1.02
C ALA A 7 20.14 -9.05 -1.44
N ALA A 8 20.42 -8.60 -2.65
CA ALA A 8 19.73 -7.46 -3.25
C ALA A 8 18.22 -7.73 -3.20
N ALA A 9 17.46 -6.81 -2.59
CA ALA A 9 16.01 -6.88 -2.57
C ALA A 9 15.51 -6.97 -4.02
N ALA A 10 15.00 -8.15 -4.41
CA ALA A 10 14.40 -8.35 -5.71
C ALA A 10 13.36 -7.25 -5.96
N ALA A 11 13.42 -6.61 -7.12
CA ALA A 11 12.49 -5.54 -7.48
C ALA A 11 11.06 -6.03 -7.27
N THR A 12 10.31 -5.35 -6.41
CA THR A 12 8.92 -5.69 -6.11
C THR A 12 8.15 -5.80 -7.43
N PRO A 13 7.52 -6.96 -7.73
CA PRO A 13 6.77 -7.10 -8.97
C PRO A 13 5.67 -6.05 -9.00
N ARG A 14 5.79 -5.07 -9.89
CA ARG A 14 4.72 -4.10 -10.16
C ARG A 14 3.56 -4.87 -10.77
N SER A 15 2.33 -4.56 -10.34
CA SER A 15 1.15 -5.16 -10.94
C SER A 15 1.15 -4.92 -12.46
N ARG A 16 1.01 -5.99 -13.24
CA ARG A 16 0.91 -5.92 -14.72
C ARG A 16 -0.47 -5.48 -15.19
N ALA A 17 -1.43 -5.32 -14.27
CA ALA A 17 -2.77 -4.88 -14.59
C ALA A 17 -2.74 -3.44 -15.11
N PRO A 18 -3.40 -3.13 -16.25
CA PRO A 18 -3.51 -1.77 -16.73
C PRO A 18 -4.20 -0.92 -15.66
N ARG A 19 -3.66 0.27 -15.39
CA ARG A 19 -4.28 1.23 -14.48
C ARG A 19 -5.64 1.61 -15.08
N ARG A 20 -6.73 1.23 -14.43
CA ARG A 20 -8.08 1.63 -14.85
C ARG A 20 -8.18 3.16 -14.89
N PRO A 21 -8.99 3.73 -15.80
CA PRO A 21 -9.27 5.16 -15.80
C PRO A 21 -9.70 5.61 -14.41
N LYS A 22 -8.95 6.53 -13.82
CA LYS A 22 -9.29 7.14 -12.53
C LYS A 22 -9.89 8.51 -12.78
N PRO A 23 -11.05 8.86 -12.18
CA PRO A 23 -11.55 10.22 -12.20
C PRO A 23 -10.49 11.20 -11.69
N ASN A 24 -10.53 12.45 -12.17
CA ASN A 24 -9.73 13.51 -11.54
C ASN A 24 -10.36 13.86 -10.19
N LEU A 25 -9.75 13.38 -9.11
CA LEU A 25 -10.23 13.63 -7.75
C LEU A 25 -9.76 14.99 -7.20
N ASP A 26 -8.71 15.58 -7.80
CA ASP A 26 -8.12 16.85 -7.42
C ASP A 26 -8.93 18.04 -8.00
N VAL A 27 -10.24 18.04 -7.77
CA VAL A 27 -11.17 19.11 -8.19
C VAL A 27 -11.70 19.87 -6.97
N PRO A 28 -11.98 21.19 -7.07
CA PRO A 28 -12.46 21.99 -5.93
C PRO A 28 -13.79 21.49 -5.32
N SER A 29 -14.64 20.85 -6.13
CA SER A 29 -15.93 20.31 -5.69
C SER A 29 -15.84 19.06 -4.83
N ASN A 30 -14.68 18.38 -4.79
CA ASN A 30 -14.52 17.12 -4.06
C ASN A 30 -13.94 17.35 -2.65
N ALA A 31 -14.72 18.01 -1.79
CA ALA A 31 -14.29 18.37 -0.44
C ALA A 31 -13.85 17.16 0.39
N ASN A 32 -14.54 16.02 0.28
CA ASN A 32 -14.22 14.79 1.02
C ASN A 32 -12.83 14.26 0.66
N TYR A 33 -12.48 14.24 -0.63
CA TYR A 33 -11.15 13.81 -1.05
C TYR A 33 -10.07 14.78 -0.58
N GLN A 34 -10.29 16.09 -0.67
CA GLN A 34 -9.31 17.08 -0.20
C GLN A 34 -9.08 16.97 1.31
N ALA A 35 -10.14 16.81 2.10
CA ALA A 35 -10.03 16.58 3.54
C ALA A 35 -9.26 15.29 3.86
N ALA A 36 -9.57 14.18 3.20
CA ALA A 36 -8.85 12.92 3.39
C ALA A 36 -7.37 13.02 2.97
N LYS A 37 -7.07 13.74 1.88
CA LYS A 37 -5.71 13.98 1.40
C LYS A 37 -4.90 14.78 2.42
N GLN A 38 -5.50 15.82 3.02
CA GLN A 38 -4.87 16.61 4.08
C GLN A 38 -4.59 15.77 5.33
N LEU A 39 -5.56 14.96 5.77
CA LEU A 39 -5.37 14.02 6.90
C LEU A 39 -4.25 13.01 6.61
N SER A 40 -4.19 12.47 5.40
CA SER A 40 -3.10 11.59 4.96
C SER A 40 -1.74 12.30 4.97
N ALA A 41 -1.68 13.58 4.59
CA ALA A 41 -0.43 14.35 4.61
C ALA A 41 0.04 14.64 6.05
N ALA A 42 -0.89 14.87 6.98
CA ALA A 42 -0.57 15.08 8.39
C ALA A 42 0.09 13.83 9.02
N LEU A 43 -0.28 12.63 8.59
CA LEU A 43 0.39 11.38 9.01
C LEU A 43 1.87 11.34 8.58
N ALA A 44 2.20 11.83 7.39
CA ALA A 44 3.59 11.90 6.92
C ALA A 44 4.41 12.92 7.75
N ALA A 45 3.82 14.07 8.10
CA ALA A 45 4.46 15.07 8.94
C ALA A 45 4.77 14.54 10.36
N ASN A 46 3.94 13.62 10.89
CA ASN A 46 4.21 12.98 12.18
C ASN A 46 5.45 12.07 12.14
N ALA A 47 5.70 11.36 11.04
CA ALA A 47 6.88 10.52 10.89
C ALA A 47 8.18 11.34 10.95
N SER A 48 8.19 12.55 10.35
CA SER A 48 9.35 13.45 10.35
C SER A 48 9.69 14.10 11.70
N ARG A 49 8.85 13.94 12.74
CA ARG A 49 9.07 14.54 14.07
C ARG A 49 9.99 13.72 14.97
N THR A 50 10.48 12.56 14.52
CA THR A 50 11.43 11.74 15.28
C THR A 50 12.86 11.93 14.76
N PRO A 51 13.87 12.14 15.62
CA PRO A 51 15.24 12.41 15.20
C PRO A 51 15.86 11.19 14.51
N ALA A 52 16.70 11.44 13.50
CA ALA A 52 17.46 10.47 12.70
C ALA A 52 16.71 9.15 12.45
N HIS A 53 15.68 9.21 11.62
CA HIS A 53 14.88 8.04 11.28
C HIS A 53 15.71 6.99 10.51
N GLU A 54 16.22 5.99 11.21
CA GLU A 54 16.87 4.83 10.61
C GLU A 54 15.85 4.02 9.80
N LYS A 55 16.12 3.80 8.51
CA LYS A 55 15.28 2.98 7.64
C LYS A 55 15.11 1.57 8.22
N LYS A 56 13.87 1.16 8.45
CA LYS A 56 13.52 -0.19 8.94
C LYS A 56 12.97 -1.08 7.83
N THR A 57 13.29 -2.38 7.91
CA THR A 57 12.63 -3.43 7.13
C THR A 57 11.44 -3.94 7.95
N VAL A 58 10.24 -3.93 7.37
CA VAL A 58 9.00 -4.26 8.10
C VAL A 58 8.24 -5.35 7.37
N LEU A 59 7.84 -6.40 8.09
CA LEU A 59 6.97 -7.45 7.57
C LEU A 59 5.53 -7.19 8.02
N ILE A 60 4.60 -7.13 7.07
CA ILE A 60 3.17 -6.89 7.30
C ILE A 60 2.41 -8.16 6.90
N ILE A 61 1.66 -8.75 7.82
CA ILE A 61 0.85 -9.95 7.56
C ILE A 61 -0.60 -9.54 7.33
N GLY A 62 -1.09 -9.75 6.10
CA GLY A 62 -2.43 -9.39 5.64
C GLY A 62 -2.43 -8.24 4.61
N GLY A 63 -2.96 -8.50 3.42
CA GLY A 63 -3.12 -7.58 2.30
C GLY A 63 -4.51 -6.94 2.20
N GLY A 64 -5.23 -6.83 3.33
CA GLY A 64 -6.46 -6.04 3.43
C GLY A 64 -6.22 -4.54 3.55
N LEU A 65 -7.29 -3.73 3.66
CA LEU A 65 -7.20 -2.26 3.77
C LEU A 65 -6.25 -1.78 4.88
N ALA A 66 -6.26 -2.44 6.04
CA ALA A 66 -5.39 -2.08 7.16
C ALA A 66 -3.91 -2.31 6.83
N GLY A 67 -3.55 -3.48 6.29
CA GLY A 67 -2.17 -3.82 5.93
C GLY A 67 -1.65 -3.00 4.75
N LEU A 68 -2.49 -2.79 3.72
CA LEU A 68 -2.15 -1.93 2.59
C LEU A 68 -1.94 -0.46 3.03
N SER A 69 -2.77 0.06 3.93
CA SER A 69 -2.61 1.41 4.48
C SER A 69 -1.36 1.52 5.33
N CYS A 70 -1.07 0.52 6.16
CA CYS A 70 0.16 0.44 6.95
C CYS A 70 1.39 0.47 6.03
N GLY A 71 1.41 -0.37 5.00
CA GLY A 71 2.50 -0.42 4.02
C GLY A 71 2.66 0.91 3.27
N LYS A 72 1.56 1.56 2.88
CA LYS A 72 1.59 2.90 2.26
C LYS A 72 2.30 3.90 3.17
N TYR A 73 1.87 4.04 4.42
CA TYR A 73 2.43 5.07 5.30
C TYR A 73 3.86 4.77 5.75
N LEU A 74 4.21 3.50 5.92
CA LEU A 74 5.60 3.10 6.17
C LEU A 74 6.50 3.39 4.96
N SER A 75 6.02 3.14 3.75
CA SER A 75 6.74 3.47 2.52
C SER A 75 6.92 4.98 2.36
N ASP A 76 5.88 5.78 2.60
CA ASP A 76 5.93 7.25 2.53
C ASP A 76 6.91 7.82 3.57
N ALA A 77 7.03 7.18 4.74
CA ALA A 77 8.01 7.51 5.77
C ALA A 77 9.44 7.02 5.47
N GLY A 78 9.68 6.35 4.34
CA GLY A 78 11.01 5.90 3.91
C GLY A 78 11.44 4.53 4.42
N HIS A 79 10.54 3.76 5.05
CA HIS A 79 10.81 2.37 5.43
C HIS A 79 10.75 1.41 4.23
N ALA A 80 11.12 0.15 4.45
CA ALA A 80 11.00 -0.94 3.48
C ALA A 80 9.97 -2.00 3.94
N PRO A 81 8.65 -1.74 3.78
CA PRO A 81 7.62 -2.72 4.11
C PRO A 81 7.50 -3.83 3.05
N THR A 82 7.30 -5.05 3.52
CA THR A 82 6.93 -6.22 2.71
C THR A 82 5.58 -6.73 3.20
N ILE A 83 4.58 -6.79 2.33
CA ILE A 83 3.24 -7.28 2.66
C ILE A 83 3.13 -8.73 2.21
N VAL A 84 2.69 -9.60 3.11
CA VAL A 84 2.39 -11.01 2.83
C VAL A 84 0.89 -11.23 3.01
N GLU A 85 0.22 -11.63 1.93
CA GLU A 85 -1.19 -12.02 1.92
C GLU A 85 -1.29 -13.50 1.56
N ARG A 86 -2.20 -14.22 2.21
CA ARG A 86 -2.45 -15.64 1.95
C ARG A 86 -3.25 -15.84 0.66
N ALA A 87 -4.25 -15.01 0.43
CA ALA A 87 -5.13 -15.09 -0.72
C ALA A 87 -4.41 -14.74 -2.03
N LYS A 88 -4.96 -15.20 -3.15
CA LYS A 88 -4.47 -14.82 -4.48
C LYS A 88 -4.86 -13.38 -4.87
N MET A 89 -5.71 -12.73 -4.07
CA MET A 89 -6.25 -11.40 -4.30
C MET A 89 -5.98 -10.50 -3.09
N LEU A 90 -5.74 -9.21 -3.35
CA LEU A 90 -5.62 -8.18 -2.30
C LEU A 90 -6.99 -7.63 -1.94
N GLY A 91 -7.07 -6.92 -0.81
CA GLY A 91 -8.28 -6.22 -0.35
C GLY A 91 -8.95 -6.86 0.85
N GLY A 92 -8.72 -8.15 1.10
CA GLY A 92 -9.38 -8.86 2.20
C GLY A 92 -10.90 -8.80 2.03
N LYS A 93 -11.61 -8.18 2.98
CA LYS A 93 -13.08 -8.03 2.90
C LYS A 93 -13.58 -7.15 1.74
N VAL A 94 -12.70 -6.39 1.09
CA VAL A 94 -13.02 -5.58 -0.11
C VAL A 94 -12.33 -6.14 -1.36
N SER A 95 -12.05 -7.45 -1.38
CA SER A 95 -11.43 -8.10 -2.53
C SER A 95 -12.46 -8.42 -3.61
N ALA A 96 -12.00 -8.40 -4.86
CA ALA A 96 -12.78 -8.72 -6.05
C ALA A 96 -12.07 -9.78 -6.89
N TRP A 97 -12.82 -10.60 -7.60
CA TRP A 97 -12.29 -11.54 -8.58
C TRP A 97 -13.19 -11.60 -9.82
N GLN A 98 -12.63 -12.09 -10.93
CA GLN A 98 -13.42 -12.40 -12.12
C GLN A 98 -13.83 -13.86 -12.11
N ASP A 99 -15.10 -14.13 -12.42
CA ASP A 99 -15.58 -15.49 -12.70
C ASP A 99 -15.22 -15.93 -14.13
N ALA A 100 -15.79 -17.07 -14.56
CA ALA A 100 -15.51 -17.65 -15.87
C ALA A 100 -16.10 -16.82 -17.03
N ASP A 101 -17.16 -16.07 -16.77
CA ASP A 101 -17.85 -15.24 -17.76
C ASP A 101 -17.19 -13.84 -17.88
N GLY A 102 -16.25 -13.55 -16.98
CA GLY A 102 -15.48 -12.31 -16.94
C GLY A 102 -16.11 -11.24 -16.04
N ASP A 103 -17.20 -11.57 -15.35
CA ASP A 103 -17.90 -10.69 -14.44
C ASP A 103 -17.14 -10.54 -13.13
N TRP A 104 -17.15 -9.33 -12.57
CA TRP A 104 -16.47 -9.03 -11.32
C TRP A 104 -17.39 -9.31 -10.13
N ILE A 105 -16.93 -10.21 -9.24
CA ILE A 105 -17.61 -10.57 -8.00
C ILE A 105 -16.81 -10.01 -6.83
N GLU A 106 -17.50 -9.30 -5.95
CA GLU A 106 -16.94 -8.74 -4.72
C GLU A 106 -17.17 -9.70 -3.55
N THR A 107 -16.34 -9.55 -2.51
CA THR A 107 -16.45 -10.40 -1.30
C THR A 107 -17.73 -10.15 -0.50
N GLY A 108 -18.34 -8.96 -0.62
CA GLY A 108 -19.58 -8.58 0.04
C GLY A 108 -20.08 -7.21 -0.40
#